data_AF-A0A821BS26-F1
#
_entry.id   AF-A0A821BS26-F1
#
_cell.length_a   1.000
_cell.length_b   1.000
_cell.length_c   1.000
_cell.angle_alpha   90.00
_cell.angle_beta   90.00
_cell.angle_gamma   90.00
#
_symmetry.space_group_name_H-M   'P 1'
#
loop_
_entity.id
_entity.type
_entity.pdbx_description
1 polymer ?
#
loop_
_entity_poly.entity_id
_entity_poly.type
_entity_poly.pdbx_seq_one_letter_code
_entity_poly.pdbx_strand_id
1 'polypeptide(L)'
;MSKSLLQHYYVHILLPNKHRIKSLHLSNPFTVDFILSSSNFLSKLNRLETFIVDHVESKCLEELLNHLTCLPNLSSLTITSIDKIAHLNNLYIHILRLPALKYCKVSFDEDYRFESLTMATNECTSIEHLVIGDGVRLEVLHRLLSYVPQLCRLSCQSLIGYDNLSTEINISMKNLTHASLDLCHVRFNQL
;
A
#
# COMPACT_ATOMS: atom_id res chain seq x y z
N MET A 1 18.27 8.40 -15.35
CA MET A 1 19.37 8.69 -14.40
C MET A 1 20.48 7.67 -14.63
N SER A 2 21.75 8.07 -14.73
CA SER A 2 22.84 7.11 -14.95
C SER A 2 23.23 6.37 -13.66
N LYS A 3 23.67 5.11 -13.77
CA LYS A 3 24.08 4.28 -12.63
C LYS A 3 25.17 4.93 -11.78
N SER A 4 26.13 5.60 -12.41
CA SER A 4 27.24 6.29 -11.74
C SER A 4 26.77 7.46 -10.87
N LEU A 5 25.80 8.24 -11.37
CA LEU A 5 25.21 9.34 -10.60
C LEU A 5 24.46 8.81 -9.38
N LEU A 6 23.72 7.71 -9.55
CA LEU A 6 22.96 7.08 -8.46
C LEU A 6 23.86 6.50 -7.38
N GLN A 7 24.95 5.86 -7.77
CA GLN A 7 25.98 5.40 -6.84
C GLN A 7 26.63 6.56 -6.09
N HIS A 8 26.90 7.68 -6.75
CA HIS A 8 27.42 8.88 -6.10
C HIS A 8 26.45 9.42 -5.04
N TYR A 9 25.17 9.59 -5.37
CA TYR A 9 24.14 10.00 -4.40
C TYR A 9 24.04 9.03 -3.22
N TYR A 10 24.07 7.72 -3.49
CA TYR A 10 24.02 6.71 -2.44
C TYR A 10 25.19 6.85 -1.46
N VAL A 11 26.43 6.90 -1.98
CA VAL A 11 27.64 6.90 -1.15
C VAL A 11 27.82 8.21 -0.39
N HIS A 12 27.55 9.35 -1.04
CA HIS A 12 27.89 10.66 -0.47
C HIS A 12 26.72 11.34 0.26
N ILE A 13 25.47 10.97 -0.04
CA ILE A 13 24.29 11.64 0.52
C ILE A 13 23.48 10.68 1.38
N LEU A 14 23.03 9.55 0.82
CA LEU A 14 22.12 8.64 1.53
C LEU A 14 22.82 7.90 2.68
N LEU A 15 23.95 7.23 2.39
CA LEU A 15 24.64 6.38 3.37
C LEU A 15 25.13 7.15 4.61
N PRO A 16 25.74 8.35 4.50
CA PRO A 16 26.19 9.12 5.66
C PRO A 16 25.02 9.64 6.50
N ASN A 17 23.90 9.97 5.85
CA ASN A 17 22.74 10.57 6.51
C ASN A 17 21.65 9.56 6.89
N LYS A 18 21.85 8.24 6.68
CA LYS A 18 20.85 7.18 6.88
C LYS A 18 20.08 7.25 8.22
N HIS A 19 20.75 7.66 9.29
CA HIS A 19 20.19 7.77 10.64
C HIS A 19 19.30 9.01 10.84
N ARG A 20 19.29 9.95 9.89
CA ARG A 20 18.50 11.20 9.90
C ARG A 20 17.34 11.17 8.92
N ILE A 21 17.30 10.19 8.01
CA ILE A 21 16.27 10.10 6.98
C ILE A 21 14.93 9.74 7.64
N LYS A 22 13.99 10.68 7.58
CA LYS A 22 12.60 10.52 8.04
C LYS A 22 11.62 10.24 6.90
N SER A 23 11.92 10.74 5.71
CA SER A 23 11.11 10.52 4.52
C SER A 23 12.02 10.12 3.37
N LEU A 24 11.61 9.10 2.63
CA LEU A 24 12.31 8.63 1.44
C LEU A 24 11.30 8.40 0.33
N HIS A 25 11.54 9.02 -0.81
CA HIS A 25 10.75 8.86 -2.02
C HIS A 25 11.61 8.28 -3.13
N LEU A 26 11.25 7.10 -3.64
CA LEU A 26 11.89 6.43 -4.77
C LEU A 26 10.90 6.38 -5.93
N SER A 27 11.10 7.20 -6.96
CA SER A 27 10.15 7.34 -8.07
C SER A 27 10.63 6.71 -9.38
N ASN A 28 11.51 5.71 -9.30
CA ASN A 28 12.16 5.12 -10.46
C ASN A 28 12.52 3.65 -10.20
N PRO A 29 12.12 2.70 -11.06
CA PRO A 29 12.41 1.27 -10.87
C PRO A 29 13.90 0.98 -10.67
N PHE A 30 14.78 1.64 -11.45
CA PHE A 30 16.23 1.47 -11.32
C PHE A 30 16.77 1.91 -9.97
N THR A 31 16.12 2.89 -9.33
CA THR A 31 16.52 3.35 -7.99
C THR A 31 16.08 2.36 -6.93
N VAL A 32 14.88 1.80 -7.07
CA VAL A 32 14.38 0.77 -6.17
C VAL A 32 15.28 -0.47 -6.23
N ASP A 33 15.55 -0.99 -7.43
CA ASP A 33 16.43 -2.15 -7.63
C ASP A 33 17.83 -1.92 -7.07
N PHE A 34 18.38 -0.73 -7.30
CA PHE A 34 19.69 -0.39 -6.74
C PHE A 34 19.67 -0.35 -5.21
N ILE A 35 18.64 0.23 -4.60
CA ILE A 35 18.54 0.34 -3.15
C ILE A 35 18.31 -1.04 -2.50
N LEU A 36 17.49 -1.89 -3.12
CA LEU A 36 17.26 -3.27 -2.67
C LEU A 36 18.54 -4.12 -2.79
N SER A 37 19.24 -4.04 -3.92
CA SER A 37 20.54 -4.73 -4.11
C SER A 37 21.66 -4.20 -3.21
N SER A 38 21.54 -2.97 -2.70
CA SER A 38 22.54 -2.34 -1.85
C SER A 38 22.37 -2.71 -0.36
N SER A 39 22.77 -3.92 0.01
CA SER A 39 23.13 -4.32 1.39
C SER A 39 22.22 -3.78 2.52
N ASN A 40 20.98 -4.26 2.64
CA ASN A 40 20.09 -3.95 3.78
C ASN A 40 20.01 -2.44 4.10
N PHE A 41 20.10 -1.56 3.09
CA PHE A 41 20.11 -0.11 3.32
C PHE A 41 18.81 0.34 3.98
N LEU A 42 17.68 -0.14 3.46
CA LEU A 42 16.35 0.17 3.99
C LEU A 42 16.24 -0.20 5.46
N SER A 43 16.68 -1.40 5.85
CA SER A 43 16.58 -1.86 7.24
C SER A 43 17.47 -1.07 8.22
N LYS A 44 18.35 -0.19 7.74
CA LYS A 44 19.20 0.70 8.57
C LYS A 44 18.55 2.08 8.78
N LEU A 45 17.41 2.36 8.15
CA LEU A 45 16.69 3.63 8.24
C LEU A 45 15.78 3.67 9.46
N ASN A 46 16.34 3.51 10.66
CA ASN A 46 15.56 3.35 11.89
C ASN A 46 14.65 4.53 12.23
N ARG A 47 14.85 5.71 11.62
CA ARG A 47 14.03 6.92 11.79
C ARG A 47 13.06 7.17 10.63
N LEU A 48 12.97 6.26 9.67
CA LEU A 48 12.07 6.43 8.53
C LEU A 48 10.62 6.38 9.01
N GLU A 49 9.90 7.47 8.77
CA GLU A 49 8.50 7.66 9.11
C GLU A 49 7.62 7.55 7.86
N THR A 50 8.10 8.06 6.73
CA THR A 50 7.39 8.06 5.45
C THR A 50 8.21 7.39 4.36
N PHE A 51 7.59 6.43 3.67
CA PHE A 51 8.18 5.81 2.50
C PHE A 51 7.22 5.89 1.32
N ILE A 52 7.70 6.47 0.22
CA ILE A 52 6.95 6.59 -1.03
C ILE A 52 7.76 5.86 -2.08
N VAL A 53 7.12 4.91 -2.74
CA VAL A 53 7.70 4.21 -3.87
C VAL A 53 6.73 4.31 -5.03
N ASP A 54 7.21 4.94 -6.08
CA ASP A 54 6.42 5.30 -7.24
C ASP A 54 7.07 4.71 -8.49
N HIS A 55 6.23 4.23 -9.40
CA HIS A 55 6.63 3.51 -10.60
C HIS A 55 7.55 2.31 -10.32
N VAL A 56 7.23 1.43 -9.36
CA VAL A 56 8.01 0.21 -9.08
C VAL A 56 7.49 -1.00 -9.86
N GLU A 57 8.38 -1.93 -10.19
CA GLU A 57 8.00 -3.23 -10.75
C GLU A 57 7.50 -4.17 -9.64
N SER A 58 6.38 -4.84 -9.89
CA SER A 58 5.68 -5.72 -8.96
C SER A 58 6.57 -6.80 -8.34
N LYS A 59 7.53 -7.31 -9.13
CA LYS A 59 8.49 -8.34 -8.70
C LYS A 59 9.38 -7.90 -7.52
N CYS A 60 9.58 -6.60 -7.33
CA CYS A 60 10.44 -6.04 -6.29
C CYS A 60 9.67 -5.73 -5.01
N LEU A 61 8.34 -5.74 -5.06
CA LEU A 61 7.50 -5.33 -3.93
C LEU A 61 7.60 -6.26 -2.73
N GLU A 62 7.69 -7.57 -2.94
CA GLU A 62 7.76 -8.53 -1.84
C GLU A 62 9.06 -8.37 -1.04
N GLU A 63 10.20 -8.30 -1.73
CA GLU A 63 11.51 -8.03 -1.10
C GLU A 63 11.52 -6.67 -0.38
N LEU A 64 10.95 -5.65 -1.02
CA LEU A 64 10.81 -4.33 -0.44
C LEU A 64 10.00 -4.37 0.86
N LEU A 65 8.81 -4.99 0.87
CA LEU A 65 7.97 -5.08 2.05
C LEU A 65 8.64 -5.85 3.18
N ASN A 66 9.40 -6.89 2.88
CA ASN A 66 10.21 -7.61 3.87
C ASN A 66 11.19 -6.67 4.59
N HIS A 67 11.83 -5.75 3.88
CA HIS A 67 12.70 -4.75 4.52
C HIS A 67 11.93 -3.74 5.38
N LEU A 68 10.69 -3.41 5.02
CA LEU A 68 9.87 -2.45 5.76
C LEU A 68 9.36 -3.01 7.09
N THR A 69 9.19 -4.33 7.22
CA THR A 69 8.76 -4.96 8.49
C THR A 69 9.69 -4.65 9.66
N CYS A 70 10.98 -4.44 9.38
CA CYS A 70 12.00 -4.11 10.38
C CYS A 70 12.04 -2.62 10.76
N LEU A 71 11.19 -1.77 10.17
CA LEU A 71 11.21 -0.33 10.39
C LEU A 71 10.23 0.09 11.49
N PRO A 72 10.72 0.42 12.70
CA PRO A 72 9.86 0.62 13.86
C PRO A 72 9.01 1.89 13.79
N ASN A 73 9.41 2.88 12.98
CA ASN A 73 8.78 4.19 12.91
C ASN A 73 7.98 4.42 11.63
N LEU A 74 7.93 3.44 10.72
CA LEU A 74 7.28 3.60 9.43
C LEU A 74 5.76 3.71 9.62
N SER A 75 5.26 4.94 9.52
CA SER A 75 3.85 5.27 9.77
C SER A 75 3.08 5.64 8.50
N SER A 76 3.78 5.96 7.42
CA SER A 76 3.18 6.29 6.13
C SER A 76 3.86 5.52 5.00
N LEU A 77 3.06 4.79 4.22
CA LEU A 77 3.49 4.05 3.03
C LEU A 77 2.64 4.45 1.83
N THR A 78 3.30 4.78 0.72
CA THR A 78 2.67 4.95 -0.59
C THR A 78 3.37 4.06 -1.60
N ILE A 79 2.62 3.23 -2.32
CA ILE A 79 3.13 2.35 -3.36
C ILE A 79 2.34 2.60 -4.65
N THR A 80 3.06 2.85 -5.75
CA THR A 80 2.52 2.84 -7.11
C THR A 80 3.30 1.84 -7.96
N SER A 81 2.63 0.82 -8.49
CA SER A 81 3.24 -0.18 -9.40
C SER A 81 3.00 0.20 -10.87
N ILE A 82 3.95 -0.08 -11.76
CA ILE A 82 3.78 0.12 -13.22
C ILE A 82 3.22 -1.09 -13.95
N ASP A 83 3.19 -2.23 -13.30
CA ASP A 83 2.76 -3.51 -13.84
C ASP A 83 1.80 -4.23 -12.89
N LYS A 84 1.15 -5.26 -13.44
CA LYS A 84 0.18 -6.10 -12.76
C LYS A 84 0.82 -6.91 -11.64
N ILE A 85 0.10 -7.07 -10.53
CA ILE A 85 0.55 -7.88 -9.39
C ILE A 85 -0.16 -9.23 -9.41
N ALA A 86 0.61 -10.30 -9.58
CA ALA A 86 0.08 -11.67 -9.64
C ALA A 86 -0.64 -12.10 -8.34
N HIS A 87 -0.09 -11.75 -7.17
CA HIS A 87 -0.61 -12.17 -5.86
C HIS A 87 -0.99 -10.98 -4.99
N LEU A 88 -1.94 -10.18 -5.47
CA LEU A 88 -2.32 -8.92 -4.84
C LEU A 88 -2.77 -9.09 -3.38
N ASN A 89 -3.46 -10.18 -3.05
CA ASN A 89 -3.85 -10.50 -1.67
C ASN A 89 -2.65 -10.63 -0.72
N ASN A 90 -1.63 -11.37 -1.14
CA ASN A 90 -0.44 -11.59 -0.33
C ASN A 90 0.29 -10.27 -0.09
N LEU A 91 0.28 -9.38 -1.09
CA LEU A 91 0.83 -8.04 -0.95
C LEU A 91 0.06 -7.22 0.08
N TYR A 92 -1.28 -7.18 0.01
CA TYR A 92 -2.10 -6.50 1.00
C TYR A 92 -1.87 -7.05 2.41
N ILE A 93 -1.86 -8.38 2.59
CA ILE A 93 -1.59 -8.99 3.90
C ILE A 93 -0.22 -8.56 4.44
N HIS A 94 0.82 -8.53 3.60
CA HIS A 94 2.14 -8.04 4.02
C HIS A 94 2.12 -6.58 4.46
N ILE A 95 1.45 -5.70 3.70
CA ILE A 95 1.29 -4.29 4.04
C ILE A 95 0.55 -4.13 5.38
N LEU A 96 -0.54 -4.88 5.55
CA LEU A 96 -1.39 -4.87 6.74
C LEU A 96 -0.61 -5.31 7.99
N ARG A 97 0.43 -6.13 7.85
CA ARG A 97 1.29 -6.58 8.96
C ARG A 97 2.39 -5.60 9.36
N LEU A 98 2.51 -4.45 8.70
CA LEU A 98 3.47 -3.42 9.08
C LEU A 98 3.06 -2.76 10.41
N PRO A 99 3.87 -2.88 11.48
CA PRO A 99 3.40 -2.69 12.86
C PRO A 99 3.02 -1.24 13.21
N ALA A 100 3.74 -0.26 12.65
CA ALA A 100 3.56 1.15 12.96
C ALA A 100 2.73 1.91 11.90
N LEU A 101 2.21 1.21 10.89
CA LEU A 101 1.63 1.83 9.71
C LEU A 101 0.24 2.42 10.00
N LYS A 102 0.13 3.76 9.89
CA LYS A 102 -1.12 4.50 10.09
C LYS A 102 -1.75 4.96 8.78
N TYR A 103 -0.92 5.34 7.81
CA TYR A 103 -1.34 5.77 6.49
C TYR A 103 -0.83 4.81 5.42
N CYS A 104 -1.76 4.33 4.59
CA CYS A 104 -1.44 3.47 3.45
C CYS A 104 -2.13 4.00 2.19
N LYS A 105 -1.34 4.22 1.13
CA LYS A 105 -1.84 4.45 -0.22
C LYS A 105 -1.26 3.40 -1.16
N VAL A 106 -2.11 2.77 -1.95
CA VAL A 106 -1.71 1.80 -2.96
C VAL A 106 -2.37 2.11 -4.30
N SER A 107 -1.60 1.98 -5.37
CA SER A 107 -2.07 2.12 -6.75
C SER A 107 -1.32 1.11 -7.64
N PHE A 108 -2.04 0.28 -8.37
CA PHE A 108 -1.58 -0.90 -9.08
C PHE A 108 -2.29 -1.02 -10.43
N ASP A 109 -1.56 -1.48 -11.45
CA ASP A 109 -2.13 -1.70 -12.77
C ASP A 109 -3.19 -2.82 -12.76
N GLU A 110 -4.28 -2.59 -13.50
CA GLU A 110 -5.55 -3.28 -13.35
C GLU A 110 -5.52 -4.70 -13.95
N ASP A 111 -5.77 -5.71 -13.11
CA ASP A 111 -6.49 -6.91 -13.52
C ASP A 111 -7.48 -7.21 -12.39
N TYR A 112 -8.79 -7.18 -12.65
CA TYR A 112 -9.87 -7.35 -11.66
C TYR A 112 -9.91 -8.76 -11.03
N ARG A 113 -8.84 -9.54 -11.19
CA ARG A 113 -8.62 -10.87 -10.65
C ARG A 113 -8.04 -10.75 -9.25
N PHE A 114 -8.81 -10.14 -8.37
CA PHE A 114 -8.60 -10.39 -6.96
C PHE A 114 -8.93 -11.87 -6.70
N GLU A 115 -7.93 -12.64 -6.29
CA GLU A 115 -8.18 -13.89 -5.60
C GLU A 115 -8.97 -13.62 -4.30
N SER A 116 -9.57 -14.64 -3.72
CA SER A 116 -10.37 -14.50 -2.50
C SER A 116 -9.52 -14.19 -1.27
N LEU A 117 -9.44 -12.93 -0.83
CA LEU A 117 -8.92 -12.57 0.50
C LEU A 117 -9.83 -13.14 1.59
N THR A 118 -9.32 -13.83 2.61
CA THR A 118 -10.20 -14.28 3.71
C THR A 118 -10.59 -13.10 4.60
N MET A 119 -11.65 -13.25 5.39
CA MET A 119 -11.97 -12.27 6.43
C MET A 119 -10.91 -12.32 7.54
N ALA A 120 -10.59 -11.17 8.13
CA ALA A 120 -9.71 -11.10 9.28
C ALA A 120 -10.35 -11.84 10.47
N THR A 121 -9.60 -12.75 11.10
CA THR A 121 -10.06 -13.48 12.29
C THR A 121 -9.56 -12.84 13.57
N ASN A 122 -8.31 -12.40 13.63
CA ASN A 122 -7.69 -11.74 14.79
C ASN A 122 -6.60 -10.71 14.41
N GLU A 123 -6.27 -10.55 13.14
CA GLU A 123 -5.23 -9.61 12.68
C GLU A 123 -5.86 -8.23 12.51
N CYS A 124 -5.51 -7.30 13.41
CA CYS A 124 -5.94 -5.91 13.35
C CYS A 124 -4.74 -5.01 13.13
N THR A 125 -4.79 -4.16 12.12
CA THR A 125 -3.71 -3.22 11.82
C THR A 125 -3.90 -1.90 12.56
N SER A 126 -2.83 -1.10 12.63
CA SER A 126 -2.85 0.28 13.13
C SER A 126 -3.25 1.31 12.08
N ILE A 127 -3.70 0.86 10.89
CA ILE A 127 -4.04 1.76 9.79
C ILE A 127 -5.29 2.57 10.13
N GLU A 128 -5.12 3.88 10.11
CA GLU A 128 -6.15 4.89 10.35
C GLU A 128 -6.61 5.53 9.02
N HIS A 129 -5.76 5.50 7.99
CA HIS A 129 -6.00 6.12 6.68
C HIS A 129 -5.64 5.14 5.55
N LEU A 130 -6.63 4.79 4.73
CA LEU A 130 -6.46 3.89 3.59
C LEU A 130 -6.91 4.59 2.29
N VAL A 131 -6.01 4.61 1.31
CA VAL A 131 -6.27 5.12 -0.04
C VAL A 131 -6.00 4.02 -1.06
N ILE A 132 -7.04 3.63 -1.78
CA ILE A 132 -6.98 2.70 -2.91
C ILE A 132 -7.11 3.55 -4.18
N GLY A 133 -6.02 3.64 -4.93
CA GLY A 133 -5.89 4.49 -6.12
C GLY A 133 -6.53 3.92 -7.38
N ASP A 134 -6.88 2.64 -7.40
CA ASP A 134 -7.41 1.96 -8.59
C ASP A 134 -8.74 1.25 -8.31
N GLY A 135 -9.24 0.55 -9.34
CA GLY A 135 -10.42 -0.28 -9.27
C GLY A 135 -10.35 -1.37 -8.19
N VAL A 136 -11.29 -1.35 -7.25
CA VAL A 136 -11.50 -2.43 -6.28
C VAL A 136 -12.94 -2.94 -6.37
N ARG A 137 -13.11 -4.25 -6.30
CA ARG A 137 -14.44 -4.87 -6.18
C ARG A 137 -14.99 -4.65 -4.78
N LEU A 138 -16.29 -4.40 -4.69
CA LEU A 138 -16.96 -4.19 -3.39
C LEU A 138 -16.73 -5.35 -2.39
N GLU A 139 -16.79 -6.59 -2.85
CA GLU A 139 -16.53 -7.78 -2.01
C GLU A 139 -15.10 -7.84 -1.46
N VAL A 140 -14.14 -7.31 -2.20
CA VAL A 140 -12.72 -7.25 -1.82
C VAL A 140 -12.51 -6.13 -0.81
N LEU A 141 -13.07 -4.95 -1.10
CA LEU A 141 -13.06 -3.84 -0.17
C LEU A 141 -13.65 -4.25 1.17
N HIS A 142 -14.78 -4.98 1.16
CA HIS A 142 -15.38 -5.54 2.37
C HIS A 142 -14.40 -6.37 3.21
N ARG A 143 -13.67 -7.29 2.56
CA ARG A 143 -12.67 -8.14 3.23
C ARG A 143 -11.49 -7.31 3.74
N LEU A 144 -10.97 -6.38 2.95
CA LEU A 144 -9.88 -5.48 3.36
C LEU A 144 -10.27 -4.67 4.60
N LEU A 145 -11.48 -4.14 4.64
CA LEU A 145 -11.98 -3.35 5.77
C LEU A 145 -12.07 -4.15 7.07
N SER A 146 -12.20 -5.49 7.01
CA SER A 146 -12.16 -6.34 8.20
C SER A 146 -10.79 -6.34 8.91
N TYR A 147 -9.70 -6.03 8.21
CA TYR A 147 -8.35 -5.96 8.78
C TYR A 147 -8.03 -4.60 9.41
N VAL A 148 -8.79 -3.56 9.10
CA VAL A 148 -8.52 -2.16 9.50
C VAL A 148 -9.62 -1.60 10.41
N PRO A 149 -9.91 -2.19 11.58
CA PRO A 149 -11.01 -1.76 12.43
C PRO A 149 -10.84 -0.34 13.00
N GLN A 150 -9.60 0.19 13.01
CA GLN A 150 -9.28 1.55 13.47
C GLN A 150 -9.39 2.60 12.36
N LEU A 151 -9.86 2.22 11.16
CA LEU A 151 -9.91 3.10 10.02
C LEU A 151 -10.78 4.33 10.28
N CYS A 152 -10.17 5.51 10.16
CA CYS A 152 -10.80 6.81 10.30
C CYS A 152 -11.12 7.44 8.94
N ARG A 153 -10.29 7.16 7.92
CA ARG A 153 -10.44 7.70 6.57
C ARG A 153 -10.27 6.63 5.51
N LEU A 154 -11.26 6.54 4.62
CA LEU A 154 -11.23 5.69 3.43
C LEU A 154 -11.33 6.55 2.17
N SER A 155 -10.45 6.30 1.21
CA SER A 155 -10.57 6.82 -0.15
C SER A 155 -10.42 5.68 -1.15
N CYS A 156 -11.36 5.56 -2.07
CA CYS A 156 -11.33 4.58 -3.14
C CYS A 156 -11.71 5.28 -4.46
N GLN A 157 -10.80 5.23 -5.43
CA GLN A 157 -10.94 5.96 -6.69
C GLN A 157 -11.81 5.24 -7.73
N SER A 158 -12.05 3.94 -7.58
CA SER A 158 -12.98 3.23 -8.44
C SER A 158 -13.51 2.01 -7.70
N LEU A 159 -14.78 2.09 -7.27
CA LEU A 159 -15.48 0.98 -6.64
C LEU A 159 -16.37 0.31 -7.68
N ILE A 160 -16.08 -0.96 -7.94
CA ILE A 160 -16.75 -1.74 -8.98
C ILE A 160 -17.81 -2.63 -8.32
N GLY A 161 -19.07 -2.32 -8.61
CA GLY A 161 -20.23 -3.15 -8.26
C GLY A 161 -20.62 -4.04 -9.44
N TYR A 162 -20.99 -5.29 -9.17
CA TYR A 162 -21.69 -6.14 -10.15
C TYR A 162 -23.18 -6.18 -9.81
N ASP A 163 -24.03 -6.13 -10.85
CA ASP A 163 -25.50 -6.03 -10.79
C ASP A 163 -26.22 -7.10 -9.96
N ASN A 164 -25.53 -8.15 -9.48
CA ASN A 164 -26.14 -9.31 -8.82
C ASN A 164 -25.87 -9.41 -7.31
N LEU A 165 -25.10 -8.51 -6.73
CA LEU A 165 -24.72 -8.58 -5.32
C LEU A 165 -25.63 -7.68 -4.48
N SER A 166 -26.82 -8.18 -4.15
CA SER A 166 -27.64 -7.72 -3.01
C SER A 166 -26.97 -8.08 -1.68
N THR A 167 -25.68 -7.78 -1.53
CA THR A 167 -24.94 -8.05 -0.31
C THR A 167 -25.00 -6.79 0.51
N GLU A 168 -25.91 -6.77 1.48
CA GLU A 168 -25.82 -5.83 2.59
C GLU A 168 -24.52 -6.10 3.33
N ILE A 169 -23.51 -5.29 3.02
CA ILE A 169 -22.22 -5.34 3.68
C ILE A 169 -22.35 -4.57 5.01
N ASN A 170 -22.49 -5.32 6.09
CA ASN A 170 -22.50 -4.78 7.45
C ASN A 170 -21.10 -4.81 8.05
N ILE A 171 -20.29 -3.78 7.77
CA ILE A 171 -19.06 -3.53 8.53
C ILE A 171 -19.34 -2.46 9.58
N SER A 172 -19.17 -2.83 10.84
CA SER A 172 -19.18 -1.87 11.95
C SER A 172 -17.88 -1.04 11.95
N MET A 173 -17.79 -0.02 11.10
CA MET A 173 -16.66 0.93 11.09
C MET A 173 -16.87 2.07 12.09
N LYS A 174 -16.71 1.76 13.40
CA LYS A 174 -17.04 2.70 14.49
C LYS A 174 -16.24 4.01 14.46
N ASN A 175 -15.04 3.99 13.89
CA ASN A 175 -14.13 5.13 13.87
C ASN A 175 -14.12 5.90 12.55
N LEU A 176 -14.83 5.42 11.53
CA LEU A 176 -14.79 6.04 10.20
C LEU A 176 -15.48 7.41 10.24
N THR A 177 -14.70 8.45 9.97
CA THR A 177 -15.18 9.84 9.95
C THR A 177 -15.22 10.42 8.55
N HIS A 178 -14.45 9.86 7.61
CA HIS A 178 -14.37 10.33 6.23
C HIS A 178 -14.37 9.14 5.27
N ALA A 179 -15.23 9.18 4.25
CA ALA A 179 -15.24 8.24 3.15
C ALA A 179 -15.37 8.98 1.83
N SER A 180 -14.49 8.67 0.88
CA SER A 180 -14.58 9.12 -0.51
C SER A 180 -14.59 7.90 -1.40
N LEU A 181 -15.73 7.60 -2.02
CA LEU A 181 -15.90 6.44 -2.89
C LEU A 181 -16.37 6.95 -4.25
N ASP A 182 -15.55 6.74 -5.28
CA ASP A 182 -15.97 6.99 -6.65
C ASP A 182 -16.57 5.69 -7.21
N LEU A 183 -17.85 5.76 -7.59
CA LEU A 183 -18.67 4.62 -7.94
C LEU A 183 -18.64 4.41 -9.45
N CYS A 184 -17.92 3.38 -9.89
CA CYS A 184 -17.87 3.00 -11.30
C CYS A 184 -18.93 1.92 -11.58
N HIS A 185 -19.71 2.11 -12.64
CA HIS A 185 -20.75 1.16 -13.11
C HIS A 185 -21.89 0.86 -12.13
N VAL A 186 -22.23 1.79 -11.22
CA VAL A 186 -23.41 1.64 -10.36
C VAL A 186 -24.67 2.15 -11.08
N ARG A 187 -25.63 1.25 -11.32
CA ARG A 187 -26.98 1.63 -11.79
C ARG A 187 -27.81 2.03 -10.58
N PHE A 188 -28.20 3.29 -10.50
CA PHE A 188 -29.23 3.72 -9.56
C PHE A 188 -30.59 3.33 -10.13
N ASN A 189 -31.35 2.52 -9.40
CA ASN A 189 -32.76 2.30 -9.72
C ASN A 189 -33.47 3.66 -9.63
N GLN A 190 -34.10 4.11 -10.72
CA GLN A 190 -34.94 5.30 -10.72
C GLN A 190 -36.11 5.05 -9.75
N LEU A 191 -36.29 5.96 -8.77
CA LEU A 191 -37.43 6.02 -7.86
C LEU A 191 -38.69 6.49 -8.60
#